data_AF-A0A1Y2EY99-F1
#
_entry.id   AF-A0A1Y2EY99-F1
#
_cell.length_a   1.000
_cell.length_b   1.000
_cell.length_c   1.000
_cell.angle_alpha   90.00
_cell.angle_beta   90.00
_cell.angle_gamma   90.00
#
_symmetry.space_group_name_H-M   'P 1'
#
loop_
_entity.id
_entity.type
_entity.pdbx_description
1 polymer ?
#
loop_
_entity_poly.entity_id
_entity_poly.type
_entity_poly.pdbx_seq_one_letter_code
_entity_poly.pdbx_strand_id
1 'polypeptide(L)'
;MLQYYVKCAEEEKFLLTYVILKLKLIHGKLIIFVNEIDRCYRLKLFLEQFGIKSCVLNQELPVNSRQHIVEQFNTGVYDIVIAADDAEVMGDKDESDDELKTEATTTSRKRKRKIDKEFGVSRGVDFRNVACVLNFDLPTTTRSYVHRIGRTARAGRSGMAMSLVIPQDKFGKHKATMLATSKRDDKVLDKILEDQAERGYEVKPYAFNMAQVDAFRYRMEDALRSVTRSSIRDARAKELRAEILNSDKLKGYFEQHPEHLAELRHDAEIHAKRVQPHLKHVPEYLMPKAVGAGAVAAEGETLGFVGFRKQGPGNRIRNAASARRGGRGRGGKTQGTKRPKKSDPLKTFK
;
A
#
# COMPACT_ATOMS: atom_id res chain seq x y z
N MET A 1 -13.19 15.29 -6.81
CA MET A 1 -12.30 14.36 -6.09
C MET A 1 -12.89 14.17 -4.70
N LEU A 2 -12.94 12.95 -4.16
CA LEU A 2 -13.45 12.69 -2.82
C LEU A 2 -12.30 12.70 -1.81
N GLN A 3 -12.44 13.42 -0.69
CA GLN A 3 -11.42 13.51 0.35
C GLN A 3 -12.01 13.03 1.67
N TYR A 4 -11.30 12.12 2.34
CA TYR A 4 -11.70 11.56 3.62
C TYR A 4 -10.56 11.62 4.64
N TYR A 5 -10.91 11.74 5.92
CA TYR A 5 -9.97 11.57 7.02
C TYR A 5 -10.51 10.60 8.07
N VAL A 6 -9.62 9.91 8.76
CA VAL A 6 -9.94 8.90 9.76
C VAL A 6 -9.05 9.13 10.97
N LYS A 7 -9.67 9.39 12.13
CA LYS A 7 -8.97 9.52 13.40
C LYS A 7 -8.75 8.13 14.01
N CYS A 8 -7.50 7.70 14.12
CA CYS A 8 -7.14 6.35 14.58
C CYS A 8 -5.84 6.33 15.40
N ALA A 9 -5.61 5.27 16.17
CA ALA A 9 -4.35 5.02 16.87
C ALA A 9 -3.27 4.51 15.91
N GLU A 10 -2.02 4.48 16.37
CA GLU A 10 -0.87 4.06 15.55
C GLU A 10 -1.00 2.62 15.03
N GLU A 11 -1.43 1.67 15.87
CA GLU A 11 -1.64 0.27 15.45
C GLU A 11 -2.85 0.13 14.53
N GLU A 12 -3.88 0.93 14.76
CA GLU A 12 -5.08 0.97 13.93
C GLU A 12 -4.74 1.41 12.50
N LYS A 13 -3.70 2.23 12.26
CA LYS A 13 -3.26 2.56 10.90
C LYS A 13 -2.90 1.31 10.08
N PHE A 14 -2.14 0.40 10.67
CA PHE A 14 -1.75 -0.86 10.02
C PHE A 14 -2.96 -1.75 9.79
N LEU A 15 -3.85 -1.84 10.79
CA LEU A 15 -5.07 -2.61 10.74
C LEU A 15 -6.03 -2.11 9.65
N LEU A 16 -6.31 -0.82 9.62
CA LEU A 16 -7.18 -0.19 8.63
C LEU A 16 -6.60 -0.36 7.22
N THR A 17 -5.31 -0.10 7.04
CA THR A 17 -4.63 -0.28 5.75
C THR A 17 -4.73 -1.73 5.27
N TYR A 18 -4.54 -2.70 6.18
CA TYR A 18 -4.72 -4.11 5.88
C TYR A 18 -6.17 -4.44 5.47
N VAL A 19 -7.17 -3.99 6.23
CA VAL A 19 -8.59 -4.24 5.93
C VAL A 19 -8.99 -3.63 4.58
N ILE A 20 -8.60 -2.38 4.32
CA ILE A 20 -8.87 -1.67 3.05
C ILE A 20 -8.35 -2.47 1.86
N LEU A 21 -7.11 -2.94 1.95
CA LEU A 21 -6.45 -3.68 0.88
C LEU A 21 -6.98 -5.10 0.73
N LYS A 22 -7.17 -5.81 1.84
CA LYS A 22 -7.54 -7.23 1.83
C LYS A 22 -8.99 -7.44 1.41
N LEU A 23 -9.90 -6.58 1.87
CA LEU A 23 -11.30 -6.58 1.45
C LEU A 23 -11.51 -5.92 0.09
N LYS A 24 -10.45 -5.41 -0.55
CA LYS A 24 -10.50 -4.71 -1.85
C LYS A 24 -11.57 -3.61 -1.86
N LEU A 25 -11.68 -2.86 -0.75
CA LEU A 25 -12.63 -1.75 -0.66
C LEU A 25 -12.35 -0.70 -1.75
N ILE A 26 -11.08 -0.58 -2.12
CA ILE A 26 -10.60 0.30 -3.18
C ILE A 26 -10.26 -0.56 -4.40
N HIS A 27 -10.86 -0.22 -5.53
CA HIS A 27 -10.60 -0.86 -6.81
C HIS A 27 -9.66 0.01 -7.64
N GLY A 28 -8.58 -0.57 -8.13
CA GLY A 28 -7.58 0.10 -8.97
C GLY A 28 -6.29 0.40 -8.23
N LYS A 29 -5.45 1.24 -8.83
CA LYS A 29 -4.11 1.51 -8.33
C LYS A 29 -4.12 2.44 -7.12
N LEU A 30 -3.30 2.14 -6.13
CA LEU A 30 -3.19 2.83 -4.86
C LEU A 30 -1.77 3.36 -4.66
N ILE A 31 -1.68 4.59 -4.17
CA ILE A 31 -0.42 5.15 -3.67
C ILE A 31 -0.57 5.39 -2.16
N ILE A 32 0.36 4.86 -1.38
CA ILE A 32 0.40 5.05 0.07
C ILE A 32 1.56 5.99 0.40
N PHE A 33 1.28 7.15 0.98
CA PHE A 33 2.32 8.08 1.42
C PHE A 33 2.67 7.89 2.89
N VAL A 34 3.98 7.89 3.15
CA VAL A 34 4.61 7.69 4.45
C VAL A 34 5.66 8.79 4.63
N ASN A 35 5.86 9.27 5.86
CA ASN A 35 6.81 10.38 6.12
C ASN A 35 8.26 9.88 6.32
N GLU A 36 8.44 8.64 6.77
CA GLU A 36 9.77 8.04 7.01
C GLU A 36 10.07 6.84 6.10
N ILE A 37 11.34 6.71 5.71
CA ILE A 37 11.81 5.60 4.85
C ILE A 37 11.72 4.25 5.58
N ASP A 38 12.17 4.16 6.84
CA ASP A 38 12.13 2.90 7.59
C ASP A 38 10.68 2.41 7.80
N ARG A 39 9.74 3.35 7.95
CA ARG A 39 8.31 3.07 8.04
C ARG A 39 7.72 2.57 6.72
N CYS A 40 8.21 3.08 5.59
CA CYS A 40 7.87 2.58 4.26
C CYS A 40 8.24 1.11 4.09
N TYR A 41 9.47 0.73 4.46
CA TYR A 41 9.90 -0.68 4.47
C TYR A 41 9.15 -1.53 5.50
N ARG A 42 8.84 -0.97 6.67
CA ARG A 42 8.00 -1.65 7.67
C ARG A 42 6.64 -2.01 7.09
N LEU A 43 5.99 -1.07 6.40
CA LEU A 43 4.69 -1.30 5.77
C LEU A 43 4.80 -2.29 4.60
N LYS A 44 5.86 -2.21 3.78
CA LYS A 44 6.14 -3.21 2.73
C LYS A 44 6.19 -4.63 3.29
N LEU A 45 7.05 -4.85 4.29
CA LEU A 45 7.25 -6.16 4.92
C LEU A 45 5.98 -6.67 5.61
N PHE A 46 5.20 -5.77 6.21
CA PHE A 46 3.91 -6.09 6.80
C PHE A 46 2.89 -6.56 5.75
N LEU A 47 2.76 -5.84 4.63
CA LEU A 47 1.83 -6.22 3.54
C LEU A 47 2.25 -7.54 2.86
N GLU A 48 3.55 -7.79 2.73
CA GLU A 48 4.08 -9.04 2.19
C GLU A 48 3.66 -10.27 3.02
N GLN A 49 3.49 -10.15 4.34
CA GLN A 49 2.98 -11.26 5.18
C GLN A 49 1.58 -11.70 4.75
N PHE A 50 0.76 -10.78 4.25
CA PHE A 50 -0.60 -11.06 3.79
C PHE A 50 -0.67 -11.43 2.30
N GLY A 51 0.48 -11.54 1.63
CA GLY A 51 0.60 -11.80 0.20
C GLY A 51 0.27 -10.59 -0.69
N ILE A 52 0.24 -9.39 -0.12
CA ILE A 52 -0.01 -8.15 -0.86
C ILE A 52 1.35 -7.63 -1.34
N LYS A 53 1.55 -7.63 -2.66
CA LYS A 53 2.79 -7.11 -3.27
C LYS A 53 2.70 -5.59 -3.38
N SER A 54 3.75 -4.91 -2.94
CA SER A 54 3.90 -3.46 -3.07
C SER A 54 5.34 -3.10 -3.45
N CYS A 55 5.50 -2.01 -4.18
CA CYS A 55 6.81 -1.44 -4.48
C CYS A 55 7.07 -0.22 -3.58
N VAL A 56 8.32 -0.05 -3.16
CA VAL A 56 8.75 1.09 -2.34
C VAL A 56 9.38 2.13 -3.25
N LEU A 57 9.00 3.38 -3.06
CA LEU A 57 9.57 4.52 -3.75
C LEU A 57 10.07 5.52 -2.70
N ASN A 58 11.39 5.64 -2.57
CA ASN A 58 12.07 6.59 -1.69
C ASN A 58 13.09 7.42 -2.50
N GLN A 59 13.57 8.50 -1.90
CA GLN A 59 14.52 9.42 -2.55
C GLN A 59 15.97 8.91 -2.54
N GLU A 60 16.29 7.92 -1.70
CA GLU A 60 17.63 7.33 -1.64
C GLU A 60 17.93 6.43 -2.84
N LEU A 61 16.90 5.98 -3.56
CA LEU A 61 17.09 5.21 -4.78
C LEU A 61 17.59 6.11 -5.93
N PRO A 62 18.50 5.61 -6.77
CA PRO A 62 18.90 6.27 -8.01
C PRO A 62 17.71 6.67 -8.89
N VAL A 63 17.90 7.71 -9.71
CA VAL A 63 16.86 8.22 -10.61
C VAL A 63 16.29 7.11 -11.52
N ASN A 64 17.16 6.27 -12.08
CA ASN A 64 16.76 5.20 -13.01
C ASN A 64 15.85 4.17 -12.35
N SER A 65 16.16 3.71 -11.13
CA SER A 65 15.30 2.76 -10.42
C SER A 65 13.98 3.40 -10.01
N ARG A 66 13.98 4.68 -9.64
CA ARG A 66 12.72 5.40 -9.38
C ARG A 66 11.84 5.51 -10.63
N GLN A 67 12.42 5.80 -11.79
CA GLN A 67 11.71 5.78 -13.08
C GLN A 67 11.18 4.38 -13.40
N HIS A 68 12.00 3.35 -13.25
CA HIS A 68 11.61 1.97 -13.48
C HIS A 68 10.45 1.52 -12.56
N ILE A 69 10.46 1.87 -11.27
CA ILE A 69 9.35 1.58 -10.34
C ILE A 69 8.05 2.25 -10.82
N VAL A 70 8.14 3.48 -11.30
CA VAL A 70 6.98 4.24 -11.79
C VAL A 70 6.46 3.65 -13.10
N GLU A 71 7.35 3.21 -13.98
CA GLU A 71 6.97 2.47 -15.19
C GLU A 71 6.30 1.13 -14.87
N GLN A 72 6.85 0.36 -13.92
CA GLN A 72 6.24 -0.88 -13.44
C GLN A 72 4.85 -0.64 -12.84
N PHE A 73 4.68 0.44 -12.10
CA PHE A 73 3.37 0.85 -11.61
C PHE A 73 2.44 1.24 -12.76
N ASN A 74 2.91 2.03 -13.73
CA ASN A 74 2.12 2.51 -14.86
C ASN A 74 1.67 1.38 -15.79
N THR A 75 2.55 0.39 -16.03
CA THR A 75 2.27 -0.83 -16.80
C THR A 75 1.39 -1.83 -16.06
N GLY A 76 1.24 -1.70 -14.74
CA GLY A 76 0.36 -2.56 -13.93
C GLY A 76 1.05 -3.81 -13.39
N VAL A 77 2.38 -3.83 -13.33
CA VAL A 77 3.14 -4.88 -12.62
C VAL A 77 2.86 -4.81 -11.12
N TYR A 78 2.74 -3.59 -10.59
CA TYR A 78 2.32 -3.32 -9.22
C TYR A 78 1.12 -2.39 -9.20
N ASP A 79 0.10 -2.77 -8.43
CA ASP A 79 -1.06 -1.91 -8.18
C ASP A 79 -0.85 -0.97 -6.98
N ILE A 80 0.13 -1.25 -6.12
CA ILE A 80 0.37 -0.54 -4.87
C ILE A 80 1.81 -0.03 -4.82
N VAL A 81 1.96 1.29 -4.71
CA VAL A 81 3.24 1.97 -4.43
C VAL A 81 3.19 2.53 -3.00
N ILE A 82 4.23 2.28 -2.22
CA ILE A 82 4.47 2.95 -0.94
C ILE A 82 5.56 3.99 -1.16
N ALA A 83 5.20 5.26 -1.00
CA ALA A 83 6.03 6.42 -1.27
C ALA A 83 6.48 7.06 0.04
N ALA A 84 7.80 7.19 0.23
CA ALA A 84 8.37 8.02 1.28
C ALA A 84 8.56 9.45 0.74
N ASP A 85 7.85 10.41 1.33
CA ASP A 85 7.97 11.83 0.99
C ASP A 85 8.86 12.51 2.03
N ASP A 86 9.77 13.37 1.58
CA ASP A 86 10.66 14.09 2.49
C ASP A 86 9.94 15.33 3.02
N ALA A 87 9.79 15.41 4.34
CA ALA A 87 9.22 16.56 5.03
C ALA A 87 10.14 17.79 4.97
N GLU A 88 11.43 17.64 4.60
CA GLU A 88 12.46 18.69 4.74
C GLU A 88 12.84 19.45 3.46
N VAL A 89 12.29 19.12 2.28
CA VAL A 89 12.72 19.75 1.02
C VAL A 89 12.07 21.13 0.75
N MET A 90 11.10 21.56 1.57
CA MET A 90 10.59 22.93 1.50
C MET A 90 11.40 23.85 2.42
N GLY A 91 12.65 24.08 2.05
CA GLY A 91 13.40 25.27 2.46
C GLY A 91 12.90 26.48 1.70
N ASP A 92 11.63 26.84 1.89
CA ASP A 92 11.12 28.15 1.53
C ASP A 92 10.54 28.77 2.80
N LYS A 93 10.96 30.00 3.04
CA LYS A 93 10.54 30.83 4.15
C LYS A 93 9.03 31.08 4.05
N ASP A 94 8.23 30.36 4.83
CA ASP A 94 7.01 30.97 5.35
C ASP A 94 7.42 31.62 6.68
N GLU A 95 7.87 32.87 6.56
CA GLU A 95 8.00 33.82 7.67
C GLU A 95 6.59 34.15 8.17
N SER A 96 6.05 33.33 9.07
CA SER A 96 5.17 33.74 10.17
C SER A 96 4.78 32.54 11.02
N ASP A 97 5.00 32.68 12.32
CA ASP A 97 4.42 31.91 13.42
C ASP A 97 5.09 30.58 13.81
N ASP A 98 6.19 30.78 14.56
CA ASP A 98 6.21 30.60 16.01
C ASP A 98 7.19 29.55 16.53
N GLU A 99 7.83 29.95 17.62
CA GLU A 99 9.01 29.41 18.26
C GLU A 99 8.93 27.90 18.49
N LEU A 100 10.06 27.20 18.33
CA LEU A 100 10.56 26.24 19.31
C LEU A 100 11.95 25.76 18.87
N LYS A 101 12.95 26.49 19.37
CA LYS A 101 14.31 25.98 19.53
C LYS A 101 14.22 24.69 20.34
N THR A 102 14.59 23.56 19.74
CA THR A 102 14.86 22.36 20.51
C THR A 102 16.28 22.50 21.04
N GLU A 103 16.42 22.75 22.34
CA GLU A 103 17.69 22.63 23.02
C GLU A 103 18.13 21.16 23.01
N ALA A 104 19.05 20.84 22.09
CA ALA A 104 19.93 19.70 22.19
C ALA A 104 21.23 20.03 21.46
N THR A 105 22.18 20.59 22.21
CA THR A 105 23.63 20.56 21.96
C THR A 105 24.02 19.11 21.66
N THR A 106 24.53 18.72 20.49
CA THR A 106 25.96 18.79 20.13
C THR A 106 26.18 18.29 18.69
N THR A 107 26.87 19.11 17.90
CA THR A 107 27.81 18.78 16.81
C THR A 107 27.59 17.50 15.98
N SER A 108 26.98 17.65 14.80
CA SER A 108 27.57 17.14 13.56
C SER A 108 26.96 17.87 12.35
N ARG A 109 27.77 18.68 11.66
CA ARG A 109 27.41 19.26 10.35
C ARG A 109 27.34 18.13 9.33
N LYS A 110 26.19 17.45 9.25
CA LYS A 110 25.93 16.48 8.17
C LYS A 110 26.01 17.21 6.84
N ARG A 111 26.98 16.83 6.01
CA ARG A 111 27.17 17.34 4.64
C ARG A 111 25.83 17.29 3.89
N LYS A 112 25.33 18.46 3.52
CA LYS A 112 24.14 18.65 2.67
C LYS A 112 24.46 18.04 1.30
N ARG A 113 24.03 16.80 1.05
CA ARG A 113 24.06 16.22 -0.30
C ARG A 113 23.13 17.07 -1.17
N LYS A 114 23.65 17.64 -2.27
CA LYS A 114 22.81 18.24 -3.31
C LYS A 114 21.97 17.12 -3.89
N ILE A 115 20.75 16.97 -3.42
CA ILE A 115 19.74 16.09 -4.01
C ILE A 115 19.10 16.89 -5.15
N ASP A 116 19.02 16.28 -6.33
CA ASP A 116 18.38 16.89 -7.50
C ASP A 116 16.92 17.23 -7.16
N LYS A 117 16.65 18.52 -6.99
CA LYS A 117 15.35 19.07 -6.54
C LYS A 117 14.18 18.71 -7.46
N GLU A 118 14.47 18.21 -8.66
CA GLU A 118 13.50 18.07 -9.75
C GLU A 118 12.76 16.72 -9.74
N PHE A 119 13.29 15.69 -9.08
CA PHE A 119 12.68 14.36 -8.98
C PHE A 119 12.34 14.00 -7.53
N GLY A 120 11.44 14.74 -6.88
CA GLY A 120 10.84 14.31 -5.62
C GLY A 120 9.78 13.22 -5.85
N VAL A 121 9.54 12.34 -4.88
CA VAL A 121 8.44 11.36 -4.97
C VAL A 121 7.07 12.08 -5.11
N SER A 122 6.98 13.29 -4.57
CA SER A 122 5.85 14.22 -4.69
C SER A 122 5.93 15.18 -5.89
N ARG A 123 7.04 15.27 -6.64
CA ARG A 123 7.24 16.22 -7.77
C ARG A 123 8.17 15.65 -8.86
N GLY A 124 7.73 15.66 -10.12
CA GLY A 124 8.52 15.14 -11.25
C GLY A 124 8.23 13.69 -11.65
N VAL A 125 7.32 13.02 -10.91
CA VAL A 125 6.87 11.64 -11.21
C VAL A 125 5.39 11.63 -11.58
N ASP A 126 5.07 11.11 -12.78
CA ASP A 126 3.69 10.96 -13.27
C ASP A 126 3.17 9.53 -13.09
N PHE A 127 2.19 9.40 -12.20
CA PHE A 127 1.49 8.15 -11.94
C PHE A 127 0.17 8.13 -12.72
N ARG A 128 0.02 7.14 -13.59
CA ARG A 128 -1.17 6.97 -14.44
C ARG A 128 -2.19 6.05 -13.78
N ASN A 129 -3.46 6.47 -13.84
CA ASN A 129 -4.61 5.68 -13.40
C ASN A 129 -4.63 5.37 -11.89
N VAL A 130 -4.19 6.31 -11.06
CA VAL A 130 -4.29 6.21 -9.60
C VAL A 130 -5.74 6.41 -9.17
N ALA A 131 -6.36 5.37 -8.62
CA ALA A 131 -7.73 5.40 -8.13
C ALA A 131 -7.83 6.05 -6.75
N CYS A 132 -6.84 5.76 -5.89
CA CYS A 132 -6.81 6.29 -4.53
C CYS A 132 -5.40 6.69 -4.08
N VAL A 133 -5.34 7.73 -3.27
CA VAL A 133 -4.18 8.11 -2.47
C VAL A 133 -4.50 7.89 -1.00
N LEU A 134 -3.67 7.13 -0.30
CA LEU A 134 -3.76 6.90 1.14
C LEU A 134 -2.60 7.59 1.83
N ASN A 135 -2.86 8.65 2.60
CA ASN A 135 -1.87 9.22 3.50
C ASN A 135 -1.84 8.36 4.76
N PHE A 136 -0.89 7.42 4.84
CA PHE A 136 -0.69 6.58 6.01
C PHE A 136 -0.17 7.42 7.18
N ASP A 137 0.76 8.32 6.90
CA ASP A 137 1.09 9.42 7.79
C ASP A 137 0.60 10.72 7.19
N LEU A 138 0.03 11.58 8.04
CA LEU A 138 -0.38 12.91 7.63
C LEU A 138 0.87 13.71 7.21
N PRO A 139 0.82 14.45 6.08
CA PRO A 139 1.89 15.35 5.69
C PRO A 139 2.10 16.44 6.75
N THR A 140 3.31 16.97 6.85
CA THR A 140 3.66 18.04 7.81
C THR A 140 3.12 19.41 7.42
N THR A 141 2.79 19.61 6.13
CA THR A 141 2.28 20.88 5.60
C THR A 141 1.09 20.65 4.67
N THR A 142 0.20 21.63 4.60
CA THR A 142 -0.94 21.66 3.67
C THR A 142 -0.50 21.62 2.20
N ARG A 143 0.61 22.28 1.87
CA ARG A 143 1.18 22.24 0.52
C ARG A 143 1.60 20.83 0.12
N SER A 144 2.23 20.07 1.03
CA SER A 144 2.55 18.66 0.79
C SER A 144 1.29 17.80 0.66
N TYR A 145 0.24 18.08 1.44
CA TYR A 145 -1.07 17.44 1.28
C TYR A 145 -1.61 17.57 -0.14
N VAL A 146 -1.68 18.80 -0.67
CA VAL A 146 -2.16 19.08 -2.04
C VAL A 146 -1.35 18.31 -3.10
N HIS A 147 -0.02 18.25 -2.98
CA HIS A 147 0.81 17.51 -3.93
C HIS A 147 0.60 15.99 -3.90
N ARG A 148 0.35 15.42 -2.70
CA ARG A 148 0.07 14.00 -2.50
C ARG A 148 -1.28 13.64 -3.13
N ILE A 149 -2.33 14.38 -2.79
CA ILE A 149 -3.67 14.13 -3.32
C ILE A 149 -3.74 14.41 -4.83
N GLY A 150 -2.93 15.34 -5.33
CA GLY A 150 -2.77 15.63 -6.76
C GLY A 150 -2.17 14.48 -7.59
N ARG A 151 -1.85 13.33 -7.00
CA ARG A 151 -1.48 12.10 -7.73
C ARG A 151 -2.69 11.33 -8.25
N THR A 152 -3.89 11.55 -7.72
CA THR A 152 -5.14 10.95 -8.22
C THR A 152 -6.02 11.98 -8.92
N ALA A 153 -7.20 11.57 -9.39
CA ALA A 153 -8.18 12.38 -10.09
C ALA A 153 -7.64 13.13 -11.33
N ARG A 154 -6.59 12.59 -11.97
CA ARG A 154 -6.00 13.15 -13.19
C ARG A 154 -6.81 12.81 -14.44
N ALA A 155 -6.70 13.64 -15.47
CA ALA A 155 -7.32 13.45 -16.78
C ALA A 155 -8.85 13.19 -16.72
N GLY A 156 -9.57 13.94 -15.86
CA GLY A 156 -11.04 13.88 -15.76
C GLY A 156 -11.60 12.63 -15.07
N ARG A 157 -10.76 11.79 -14.46
CA ARG A 157 -11.21 10.60 -13.73
C ARG A 157 -11.58 10.91 -12.29
N SER A 158 -12.49 10.12 -11.72
CA SER A 158 -12.76 10.16 -10.29
C SER A 158 -11.54 9.64 -9.52
N GLY A 159 -11.14 10.37 -8.48
CA GLY A 159 -10.11 9.95 -7.55
C GLY A 159 -10.56 10.16 -6.10
N MET A 160 -9.97 9.37 -5.21
CA MET A 160 -10.21 9.42 -3.78
C MET A 160 -8.90 9.67 -3.03
N ALA A 161 -8.93 10.50 -1.99
CA ALA A 161 -7.86 10.60 -1.01
C ALA A 161 -8.40 10.26 0.38
N MET A 162 -7.63 9.48 1.13
CA MET A 162 -7.94 9.15 2.52
C MET A 162 -6.71 9.42 3.38
N SER A 163 -6.90 10.08 4.52
CA SER A 163 -5.81 10.42 5.44
C SER A 163 -6.03 9.83 6.81
N LEU A 164 -5.03 9.11 7.31
CA LEU A 164 -5.03 8.57 8.66
C LEU A 164 -4.39 9.58 9.61
N VAL A 165 -5.14 10.00 10.62
CA VAL A 165 -4.77 11.06 11.56
C VAL A 165 -4.68 10.44 12.94
N ILE A 166 -3.61 10.73 13.69
CA ILE A 166 -3.47 10.31 15.08
C ILE A 166 -3.90 11.46 16.00
N PRO A 167 -5.00 11.31 16.75
CA PRO A 167 -5.37 12.29 17.76
C PRO A 167 -4.29 12.39 18.84
N GLN A 168 -4.09 13.59 19.38
CA GLN A 168 -3.11 13.87 20.43
C GLN A 168 -3.27 12.95 21.65
N ASP A 169 -4.51 12.59 22.00
CA ASP A 169 -4.83 11.68 23.12
C ASP A 169 -4.42 10.21 22.88
N LYS A 170 -4.27 9.83 21.61
CA LYS A 170 -3.87 8.47 21.19
C LYS A 170 -2.38 8.40 20.84
N PHE A 171 -1.67 9.52 20.83
CA PHE A 171 -0.24 9.60 20.56
C PHE A 171 0.58 8.88 21.65
N GLY A 172 1.66 8.20 21.26
CA GLY A 172 2.61 7.59 22.20
C GLY A 172 2.16 6.29 22.87
N LYS A 173 0.95 5.79 22.61
CA LYS A 173 0.45 4.51 23.16
C LYS A 173 1.26 3.29 22.69
N HIS A 174 1.82 3.35 21.47
CA HIS A 174 2.65 2.29 20.89
C HIS A 174 4.04 2.79 20.52
N LYS A 175 4.99 2.65 21.45
CA LYS A 175 6.37 3.15 21.30
C LYS A 175 7.15 2.51 20.14
N ALA A 176 6.80 1.29 19.75
CA ALA A 176 7.51 0.56 18.69
C ALA A 176 7.26 1.14 17.29
N THR A 177 6.08 1.72 17.08
CA THR A 177 5.62 2.25 15.79
C THR A 177 5.42 3.76 15.81
N MET A 178 5.50 4.45 16.95
CA MET A 178 5.28 5.89 17.01
C MET A 178 6.16 6.68 16.05
N LEU A 179 5.64 7.80 15.56
CA LEU A 179 6.36 8.75 14.72
C LEU A 179 6.33 10.14 15.34
N ALA A 180 7.47 10.85 15.41
CA ALA A 180 7.52 12.17 16.03
C ALA A 180 6.60 13.21 15.35
N THR A 181 6.42 13.11 14.03
CA THR A 181 5.53 14.01 13.28
C THR A 181 4.07 13.89 13.70
N SER A 182 3.64 12.70 14.15
CA SER A 182 2.26 12.45 14.53
C SER A 182 1.79 13.17 15.79
N LYS A 183 2.70 13.80 16.54
CA LYS A 183 2.33 14.65 17.69
C LYS A 183 1.49 15.87 17.27
N ARG A 184 1.65 16.34 16.03
CA ARG A 184 0.99 17.56 15.51
C ARG A 184 -0.11 17.26 14.48
N ASP A 185 -0.51 16.00 14.34
CA ASP A 185 -1.46 15.57 13.30
C ASP A 185 -2.81 16.32 13.41
N ASP A 186 -3.34 16.54 14.61
CA ASP A 186 -4.59 17.31 14.79
C ASP A 186 -4.47 18.75 14.28
N LYS A 187 -3.41 19.46 14.68
CA LYS A 187 -3.18 20.86 14.23
C LYS A 187 -3.00 20.96 12.72
N VAL A 188 -2.33 19.99 12.11
CA VAL A 188 -2.12 19.98 10.65
C VAL A 188 -3.40 19.61 9.93
N LEU A 189 -4.21 18.70 10.49
CA LEU A 189 -5.54 18.38 9.96
C LEU A 189 -6.42 19.63 9.93
N ASP A 190 -6.48 20.41 11.01
CA ASP A 190 -7.30 21.63 11.07
C ASP A 190 -6.90 22.63 9.97
N LYS A 191 -5.59 22.88 9.80
CA LYS A 191 -5.07 23.71 8.71
C LYS A 191 -5.40 23.17 7.31
N ILE A 192 -5.43 21.85 7.14
CA ILE A 192 -5.82 21.22 5.88
C ILE A 192 -7.31 21.40 5.63
N LEU A 193 -8.16 21.27 6.65
CA LEU A 193 -9.60 21.47 6.53
C LEU A 193 -9.91 22.92 6.10
N GLU A 194 -9.24 23.89 6.70
CA GLU A 194 -9.37 25.32 6.36
C GLU A 194 -8.96 25.60 4.90
N ASP A 195 -7.74 25.22 4.51
CA ASP A 195 -7.24 25.46 3.14
C ASP A 195 -8.05 24.69 2.08
N GLN A 196 -8.53 23.48 2.38
CA GLN A 196 -9.39 22.76 1.44
C GLN A 196 -10.77 23.43 1.32
N ALA A 197 -11.34 23.94 2.41
CA ALA A 197 -12.60 24.68 2.39
C ALA A 197 -12.48 25.98 1.57
N GLU A 198 -11.37 26.73 1.72
CA GLU A 198 -11.07 27.92 0.92
C GLU A 198 -10.98 27.61 -0.59
N ARG A 199 -10.45 26.42 -0.93
CA ARG A 199 -10.38 25.93 -2.31
C ARG A 199 -11.69 25.33 -2.82
N GLY A 200 -12.74 25.31 -2.00
CA GLY A 200 -14.06 24.76 -2.35
C GLY A 200 -14.13 23.22 -2.33
N TYR A 201 -13.21 22.55 -1.65
CA TYR A 201 -13.22 21.10 -1.46
C TYR A 201 -13.68 20.72 -0.04
N GLU A 202 -14.52 19.69 0.05
CA GLU A 202 -14.99 19.16 1.32
C GLU A 202 -14.18 17.90 1.71
N VAL A 203 -13.63 17.89 2.93
CA VAL A 203 -12.95 16.72 3.51
C VAL A 203 -13.85 16.08 4.57
N LYS A 204 -14.32 14.86 4.30
CA LYS A 204 -15.32 14.19 5.14
C LYS A 204 -14.68 13.26 6.17
N PRO A 205 -15.19 13.21 7.41
CA PRO A 205 -14.81 12.14 8.32
C PRO A 205 -15.29 10.79 7.78
N TYR A 206 -14.47 9.76 7.88
CA TYR A 206 -14.84 8.38 7.56
C TYR A 206 -14.74 7.52 8.81
N ALA A 207 -15.87 6.91 9.20
CA ALA A 207 -15.95 6.03 10.35
C ALA A 207 -15.96 4.56 9.88
N PHE A 208 -14.98 3.79 10.34
CA PHE A 208 -14.98 2.33 10.13
C PHE A 208 -15.77 1.64 11.24
N ASN A 209 -16.46 0.56 10.91
CA ASN A 209 -17.09 -0.30 11.91
C ASN A 209 -15.99 -1.10 12.66
N MET A 210 -15.59 -0.60 13.83
CA MET A 210 -14.53 -1.19 14.63
C MET A 210 -14.81 -2.66 15.00
N ALA A 211 -16.07 -3.07 15.17
CA ALA A 211 -16.38 -4.45 15.53
C ALA A 211 -15.95 -5.46 14.44
N GLN A 212 -16.11 -5.08 13.16
CA GLN A 212 -15.66 -5.92 12.04
C GLN A 212 -14.14 -5.87 11.87
N VAL A 213 -13.53 -4.71 12.15
CA VAL A 213 -12.10 -4.47 12.02
C VAL A 213 -11.32 -5.19 13.13
N ASP A 214 -11.86 -5.25 14.34
CA ASP A 214 -11.26 -5.90 15.52
C ASP A 214 -11.07 -7.40 15.31
N ALA A 215 -11.93 -8.04 14.52
CA ALA A 215 -11.79 -9.44 14.13
C ALA A 215 -10.47 -9.71 13.37
N PHE A 216 -9.87 -8.70 12.75
CA PHE A 216 -8.57 -8.79 12.07
C PHE A 216 -7.38 -8.38 12.94
N ARG A 217 -7.61 -7.85 14.15
CA ARG A 217 -6.55 -7.31 15.03
C ARG A 217 -5.49 -8.35 15.35
N TYR A 218 -5.88 -9.57 15.71
CA TYR A 218 -4.93 -10.64 16.07
C TYR A 218 -3.96 -10.99 14.93
N ARG A 219 -4.42 -10.94 13.68
CA ARG A 219 -3.59 -11.22 12.49
C ARG A 219 -2.64 -10.07 12.19
N MET A 220 -3.13 -8.86 12.38
CA MET A 220 -2.31 -7.65 12.27
C MET A 220 -1.20 -7.69 13.31
N GLU A 221 -1.49 -8.03 14.57
CA GLU A 221 -0.50 -8.13 15.63
C GLU A 221 0.56 -9.19 15.34
N ASP A 222 0.17 -10.38 14.88
CA ASP A 222 1.12 -11.44 14.52
C ASP A 222 2.03 -11.01 13.35
N ALA A 223 1.46 -10.36 12.33
CA ALA A 223 2.24 -9.80 11.24
C ALA A 223 3.20 -8.70 11.73
N LEU A 224 2.76 -7.79 12.61
CA LEU A 224 3.62 -6.73 13.15
C LEU A 224 4.77 -7.27 14.00
N ARG A 225 4.56 -8.36 14.75
CA ARG A 225 5.62 -9.04 15.53
C ARG A 225 6.71 -9.60 14.63
N SER A 226 6.36 -10.09 13.44
CA SER A 226 7.34 -10.58 12.46
C SER A 226 8.24 -9.48 11.88
N VAL A 227 7.78 -8.22 11.90
CA VAL A 227 8.51 -7.08 11.30
C VAL A 227 9.35 -6.37 12.37
N THR A 228 10.61 -6.79 12.48
CA THR A 228 11.60 -6.20 13.41
C THR A 228 12.45 -5.13 12.73
N ARG A 229 13.16 -4.31 13.53
CA ARG A 229 14.10 -3.29 13.01
C ARG A 229 15.25 -3.91 12.19
N SER A 230 15.73 -5.10 12.55
CA SER A 230 16.74 -5.84 11.77
C SER A 230 16.16 -6.21 10.40
N SER A 231 14.95 -6.77 10.37
CA SER A 231 14.31 -7.17 9.11
C SER A 231 14.10 -6.00 8.12
N ILE A 232 13.88 -4.79 8.65
CA ILE A 232 13.75 -3.54 7.88
C ILE A 232 15.12 -3.13 7.32
N ARG A 233 16.15 -3.12 8.16
CA ARG A 233 17.52 -2.79 7.74
C ARG A 233 18.01 -3.76 6.67
N ASP A 234 17.76 -5.05 6.84
CA ASP A 234 18.15 -6.09 5.89
C ASP A 234 17.40 -5.92 4.55
N ALA A 235 16.11 -5.59 4.59
CA ALA A 235 15.31 -5.34 3.39
C ALA A 235 15.81 -4.12 2.60
N ARG A 236 16.11 -3.02 3.30
CA ARG A 236 16.67 -1.81 2.70
C ARG A 236 18.06 -2.06 2.12
N ALA A 237 18.91 -2.76 2.85
CA ALA A 237 20.24 -3.12 2.38
C ALA A 237 20.18 -4.05 1.16
N LYS A 238 19.26 -5.02 1.14
CA LYS A 238 19.03 -5.90 -0.02
C LYS A 238 18.65 -5.12 -1.28
N GLU A 239 17.73 -4.15 -1.15
CA GLU A 239 17.29 -3.33 -2.29
C GLU A 239 18.42 -2.46 -2.83
N LEU A 240 19.19 -1.80 -1.94
CA LEU A 240 20.37 -1.03 -2.32
C LEU A 240 21.47 -1.90 -2.96
N ARG A 241 21.71 -3.11 -2.44
CA ARG A 241 22.69 -4.04 -3.02
C ARG A 241 22.28 -4.50 -4.42
N ALA A 242 21.01 -4.87 -4.61
CA ALA A 242 20.49 -5.25 -5.92
C ALA A 242 20.64 -4.11 -6.93
N GLU A 243 20.42 -2.88 -6.49
CA GLU A 243 20.63 -1.69 -7.32
C GLU A 243 22.11 -1.47 -7.67
N ILE A 244 23.02 -1.65 -6.72
CA ILE A 244 24.47 -1.55 -6.94
C ILE A 244 24.93 -2.59 -7.97
N LEU A 245 24.47 -3.85 -7.86
CA LEU A 245 24.79 -4.92 -8.79
C LEU A 245 24.30 -4.66 -10.21
N ASN A 246 23.15 -4.00 -10.34
CA ASN A 246 22.52 -3.71 -11.64
C ASN A 246 23.01 -2.39 -12.25
N SER A 247 23.80 -1.60 -11.54
CA SER A 247 24.26 -0.28 -11.99
C SER A 247 25.32 -0.38 -13.08
N ASP A 248 25.02 0.14 -14.27
CA ASP A 248 25.96 0.19 -15.40
C ASP A 248 27.24 1.00 -15.09
N LYS A 249 27.14 2.01 -14.22
CA LYS A 249 28.29 2.84 -13.81
C LYS A 249 29.29 2.06 -12.97
N LEU A 250 28.82 1.07 -12.21
CA LEU A 250 29.66 0.27 -11.32
C LEU A 250 30.14 -1.02 -11.98
N LYS A 251 29.57 -1.41 -13.14
CA LYS A 251 30.07 -2.55 -13.92
C LYS A 251 31.57 -2.42 -14.22
N GLY A 252 32.01 -1.27 -14.72
CA GLY A 252 33.44 -1.03 -14.99
C GLY A 252 34.32 -1.04 -13.73
N TYR A 253 33.78 -0.64 -12.57
CA TYR A 253 34.49 -0.73 -11.28
C TYR A 253 34.61 -2.19 -10.81
N PHE A 254 33.55 -2.99 -10.96
CA PHE A 254 33.56 -4.41 -10.62
C PHE A 254 34.39 -5.27 -11.58
N GLU A 255 34.55 -4.83 -12.83
CA GLU A 255 35.50 -5.44 -13.77
C GLU A 255 36.96 -5.22 -13.34
N GLN A 256 37.26 -4.07 -12.72
CA GLN A 256 38.58 -3.76 -12.16
C GLN A 256 38.82 -4.36 -10.78
N HIS A 257 37.75 -4.60 -10.01
CA HIS A 257 37.77 -5.15 -8.66
C HIS A 257 36.76 -6.30 -8.47
N PRO A 258 37.08 -7.52 -8.96
CA PRO A 258 36.21 -8.68 -8.84
C PRO A 258 35.91 -9.11 -7.40
N GLU A 259 36.82 -8.81 -6.47
CA GLU A 259 36.71 -9.10 -5.03
C GLU A 259 35.49 -8.44 -4.39
N HIS A 260 35.23 -7.16 -4.71
CA HIS A 260 34.10 -6.42 -4.16
C HIS A 260 32.75 -6.90 -4.70
N LEU A 261 32.71 -7.41 -5.93
CA LEU A 261 31.52 -8.04 -6.49
C LEU A 261 31.23 -9.38 -5.81
N ALA A 262 32.28 -10.15 -5.48
CA ALA A 262 32.15 -11.39 -4.74
C ALA A 262 31.64 -11.12 -3.30
N GLU A 263 32.20 -10.13 -2.60
CA GLU A 263 31.73 -9.70 -1.27
C GLU A 263 30.23 -9.38 -1.30
N LEU A 264 29.79 -8.59 -2.29
CA LEU A 264 28.39 -8.17 -2.40
C LEU A 264 27.42 -9.32 -2.71
N ARG A 265 27.89 -10.37 -3.39
CA ARG A 265 27.11 -11.57 -3.73
C ARG A 265 27.09 -12.60 -2.60
N HIS A 266 28.17 -12.69 -1.81
CA HIS A 266 28.32 -13.67 -0.73
C HIS A 266 27.79 -13.19 0.62
N ASP A 267 27.45 -11.90 0.75
CA ASP A 267 26.64 -11.33 1.82
C ASP A 267 25.20 -11.89 1.77
N ALA A 268 25.07 -13.20 2.03
CA ALA A 268 23.81 -13.91 2.00
C ALA A 268 22.90 -13.45 3.15
N GLU A 269 21.60 -13.43 2.90
CA GLU A 269 20.58 -13.10 3.89
C GLU A 269 20.76 -13.98 5.14
N ILE A 270 21.25 -13.38 6.23
CA ILE A 270 21.50 -14.09 7.49
C ILE A 270 20.21 -14.71 8.04
N HIS A 271 19.03 -14.25 7.58
CA HIS A 271 17.73 -14.81 7.95
C HIS A 271 16.76 -14.84 6.76
N ALA A 272 16.67 -15.97 6.05
CA ALA A 272 15.58 -16.21 5.11
C ALA A 272 14.24 -16.11 5.85
N LYS A 273 13.47 -15.06 5.57
CA LYS A 273 12.27 -14.71 6.35
C LYS A 273 11.22 -15.81 6.21
N ARG A 274 10.86 -16.45 7.33
CA ARG A 274 9.75 -17.40 7.41
C ARG A 274 8.43 -16.66 7.30
N VAL A 275 7.97 -16.40 6.07
CA VAL A 275 6.61 -15.89 5.82
C VAL A 275 5.63 -16.96 6.28
N GLN A 276 4.79 -16.61 7.25
CA GLN A 276 3.81 -17.55 7.80
C GLN A 276 2.72 -17.82 6.74
N PRO A 277 2.58 -19.06 6.21
CA PRO A 277 1.70 -19.32 5.08
C PRO A 277 0.22 -19.10 5.39
N HIS A 278 -0.18 -19.29 6.65
CA HIS A 278 -1.56 -19.10 7.11
C HIS A 278 -1.97 -17.62 7.18
N LEU A 279 -1.02 -16.68 7.25
CA LEU A 279 -1.34 -15.24 7.20
C LEU A 279 -1.81 -14.79 5.80
N LYS A 280 -1.56 -15.57 4.75
CA LYS A 280 -2.02 -15.24 3.40
C LYS A 280 -3.52 -15.45 3.21
N HIS A 281 -4.08 -16.51 3.81
CA HIS A 281 -5.50 -16.86 3.68
C HIS A 281 -6.31 -16.19 4.80
N VAL A 282 -7.45 -15.58 4.47
CA VAL A 282 -8.38 -15.06 5.48
C VAL A 282 -9.45 -16.12 5.71
N PRO A 283 -9.58 -16.63 6.95
CA PRO A 283 -10.68 -17.53 7.27
C PRO A 283 -12.04 -16.90 6.94
N GLU A 284 -12.95 -17.70 6.39
CA GLU A 284 -14.25 -17.25 5.86
C GLU A 284 -15.13 -16.57 6.91
N TYR A 285 -15.03 -16.98 8.18
CA TYR A 285 -15.78 -16.39 9.29
C TYR A 285 -15.39 -14.92 9.60
N LEU A 286 -14.20 -14.48 9.15
CA LEU A 286 -13.77 -13.08 9.28
C LEU A 286 -14.24 -12.21 8.11
N MET A 287 -14.66 -12.82 6.99
CA MET A 287 -15.13 -12.06 5.85
C MET A 287 -16.57 -11.60 6.11
N PRO A 288 -16.89 -10.31 5.89
CA PRO A 288 -18.27 -9.87 5.94
C PRO A 288 -19.10 -10.66 4.91
N LYS A 289 -20.28 -11.15 5.32
CA LYS A 289 -21.15 -12.04 4.52
C LYS A 289 -21.49 -11.50 3.12
N ALA A 290 -21.34 -10.20 2.87
CA ALA A 290 -21.61 -9.56 1.58
C ALA A 290 -20.46 -9.58 0.55
N VAL A 291 -19.26 -10.05 0.91
CA VAL A 291 -18.10 -10.04 0.00
C VAL A 291 -17.95 -11.36 -0.77
N GLY A 292 -18.68 -12.41 -0.40
CA GLY A 292 -18.47 -13.79 -0.86
C GLY A 292 -19.22 -14.24 -2.12
N ALA A 293 -20.30 -13.57 -2.53
CA ALA A 293 -21.06 -13.98 -3.72
C ALA A 293 -21.68 -12.74 -4.36
N GLY A 294 -21.54 -12.60 -5.67
CA GLY A 294 -22.27 -11.58 -6.42
C GLY A 294 -23.76 -11.75 -6.18
N ALA A 295 -24.35 -10.93 -5.32
CA ALA A 295 -25.78 -10.89 -5.11
C ALA A 295 -26.21 -9.50 -4.64
N VAL A 296 -27.22 -9.02 -5.36
CA VAL A 296 -28.05 -7.87 -5.10
C VAL A 296 -28.60 -7.94 -3.68
N ALA A 297 -28.66 -6.79 -3.01
CA ALA A 297 -29.13 -6.63 -1.66
C ALA A 297 -30.48 -7.32 -1.40
N ALA A 298 -30.51 -8.16 -0.36
CA ALA A 298 -31.74 -8.50 0.36
C ALA A 298 -31.83 -7.57 1.58
N GLU A 299 -33.02 -7.01 1.77
CA GLU A 299 -33.36 -6.01 2.77
C GLU A 299 -33.18 -6.54 4.21
N GLY A 300 -32.55 -5.75 5.09
CA GLY A 300 -32.64 -5.96 6.54
C GLY A 300 -31.36 -5.80 7.36
N GLU A 301 -30.16 -5.90 6.78
CA GLU A 301 -28.89 -5.63 7.47
C GLU A 301 -27.97 -4.85 6.53
N THR A 302 -28.13 -3.53 6.50
CA THR A 302 -27.34 -2.65 5.63
C THR A 302 -25.90 -2.58 6.12
N LEU A 303 -25.05 -3.42 5.54
CA LEU A 303 -23.70 -2.99 5.20
C LEU A 303 -23.79 -1.67 4.45
N GLY A 304 -23.11 -0.64 4.94
CA GLY A 304 -22.94 0.62 4.23
C GLY A 304 -22.22 0.39 2.91
N PHE A 305 -22.99 0.17 1.86
CA PHE A 305 -22.57 0.23 0.47
C PHE A 305 -23.22 1.46 -0.15
N VAL A 306 -22.40 2.40 -0.63
CA VAL A 306 -22.81 3.32 -1.70
C VAL A 306 -21.87 3.07 -2.86
N GLY A 307 -22.32 2.25 -3.79
CA GLY A 307 -21.59 1.96 -5.02
C GLY A 307 -21.47 3.20 -5.89
N PHE A 308 -20.26 3.50 -6.38
CA PHE A 308 -20.06 4.47 -7.45
C PHE A 308 -20.13 3.77 -8.80
N ARG A 309 -21.35 3.45 -9.25
CA ARG A 309 -21.61 3.12 -10.66
C ARG A 309 -22.43 4.25 -11.25
N LYS A 310 -21.86 4.97 -12.22
CA LYS A 310 -22.58 5.97 -13.03
C LYS A 310 -23.60 5.21 -13.88
N GLN A 311 -24.90 5.31 -13.56
CA GLN A 311 -25.95 4.94 -14.51
C GLN A 311 -25.95 6.01 -15.62
N GLY A 312 -25.29 5.72 -16.74
CA GLY A 312 -25.53 6.41 -18.01
C GLY A 312 -26.42 5.53 -18.89
N PRO A 313 -27.35 6.08 -19.68
CA PRO A 313 -28.21 5.28 -20.54
C PRO A 313 -27.39 4.80 -21.74
N GLY A 314 -27.16 3.48 -21.84
CA GLY A 314 -26.31 2.91 -22.89
C GLY A 314 -26.73 1.51 -23.30
N ASN A 315 -27.38 1.43 -24.46
CA ASN A 315 -27.44 0.32 -25.43
C ASN A 315 -28.04 -1.03 -25.02
N ARG A 316 -29.36 -1.13 -25.25
CA ARG A 316 -30.22 -2.33 -25.21
C ARG A 316 -29.97 -3.41 -26.28
N ILE A 317 -28.86 -3.40 -27.04
CA ILE A 317 -28.75 -4.22 -28.26
C ILE A 317 -27.83 -5.46 -28.15
N ARG A 318 -27.12 -5.70 -27.04
CA ARG A 318 -26.16 -6.83 -26.98
C ARG A 318 -26.54 -8.06 -26.15
N ASN A 319 -27.70 -8.09 -25.50
CA ASN A 319 -28.09 -9.23 -24.64
C ASN A 319 -29.17 -10.16 -25.23
N ALA A 320 -29.50 -10.04 -26.51
CA ALA A 320 -30.41 -10.99 -27.18
C ALA A 320 -29.71 -12.23 -27.77
N ALA A 321 -28.37 -12.31 -27.74
CA ALA A 321 -27.61 -13.36 -28.43
C ALA A 321 -27.13 -14.53 -27.54
N SER A 322 -27.23 -14.45 -26.20
CA SER A 322 -26.76 -15.51 -25.28
C SER A 322 -27.87 -16.36 -24.65
N ALA A 323 -29.15 -16.05 -24.90
CA ALA A 323 -30.30 -16.76 -24.34
C ALA A 323 -30.89 -17.87 -25.25
N ARG A 324 -30.19 -18.29 -26.32
CA ARG A 324 -30.69 -19.31 -27.28
C ARG A 324 -29.77 -20.51 -27.52
N ARG A 325 -28.85 -20.82 -26.61
CA ARG A 325 -28.12 -22.10 -26.64
C ARG A 325 -28.09 -22.76 -25.26
N GLY A 326 -29.11 -23.57 -25.01
CA GLY A 326 -29.15 -24.45 -23.85
C GLY A 326 -30.46 -25.25 -23.79
N GLY A 327 -30.52 -26.39 -24.48
CA GLY A 327 -31.51 -27.43 -24.18
C GLY A 327 -32.05 -28.22 -25.38
N ARG A 328 -31.45 -29.40 -25.64
CA ARG A 328 -32.14 -30.70 -25.69
C ARG A 328 -31.20 -31.80 -26.21
N GLY A 329 -31.03 -32.85 -25.42
CA GLY A 329 -30.32 -34.07 -25.79
C GLY A 329 -31.24 -35.16 -26.36
N ARG A 330 -30.62 -36.11 -27.08
CA ARG A 330 -30.84 -37.57 -27.04
C ARG A 330 -30.08 -38.20 -28.21
N GLY A 331 -29.03 -38.95 -27.93
CA GLY A 331 -28.32 -39.80 -28.89
C GLY A 331 -28.21 -41.21 -28.31
N GLY A 332 -28.73 -42.21 -29.03
CA GLY A 332 -28.84 -43.59 -28.60
C GLY A 332 -27.63 -44.47 -28.99
N LYS A 333 -27.43 -45.51 -28.17
CA LYS A 333 -26.85 -46.85 -28.39
C LYS A 333 -25.84 -47.07 -29.54
N THR A 334 -24.67 -47.62 -29.18
CA THR A 334 -24.23 -48.97 -29.64
C THR A 334 -23.11 -49.57 -28.78
N GLN A 335 -23.25 -50.88 -28.48
CA GLN A 335 -22.27 -51.98 -28.29
C GLN A 335 -20.79 -51.64 -27.97
N GLY A 336 -20.03 -52.33 -27.11
CA GLY A 336 -20.11 -53.65 -26.49
C GLY A 336 -18.67 -54.06 -26.08
N THR A 337 -18.56 -55.08 -25.22
CA THR A 337 -17.35 -55.87 -24.84
C THR A 337 -16.57 -55.52 -23.55
N LYS A 338 -16.71 -56.46 -22.58
CA LYS A 338 -15.71 -57.16 -21.74
C LYS A 338 -14.94 -56.42 -20.60
N ARG A 339 -15.24 -56.90 -19.37
CA ARG A 339 -14.47 -56.92 -18.08
C ARG A 339 -13.09 -57.64 -18.21
N PRO A 340 -12.14 -57.64 -17.21
CA PRO A 340 -12.33 -57.46 -15.75
C PRO A 340 -11.25 -56.67 -14.94
N LYS A 341 -11.50 -56.62 -13.62
CA LYS A 341 -10.76 -56.07 -12.45
C LYS A 341 -9.23 -56.34 -12.38
N LYS A 342 -8.50 -55.45 -11.69
CA LYS A 342 -7.41 -55.69 -10.69
C LYS A 342 -7.03 -54.34 -10.04
N SER A 343 -7.41 -54.08 -8.79
CA SER A 343 -6.70 -54.38 -7.51
C SER A 343 -5.50 -53.48 -7.24
N ASP A 344 -5.70 -52.56 -6.30
CA ASP A 344 -4.76 -51.63 -5.70
C ASP A 344 -3.66 -52.37 -4.89
N PRO A 345 -2.36 -52.21 -5.19
CA PRO A 345 -1.28 -53.04 -4.65
C PRO A 345 -0.67 -52.59 -3.31
N LEU A 346 -1.37 -51.81 -2.46
CA LEU A 346 -0.82 -51.33 -1.18
C LEU A 346 -1.59 -51.76 0.08
N LYS A 347 -2.37 -52.84 0.01
CA LYS A 347 -2.80 -53.55 1.21
C LYS A 347 -1.88 -54.75 1.45
N THR A 348 -1.20 -54.71 2.60
CA THR A 348 -0.33 -55.71 3.26
C THR A 348 1.15 -55.66 2.92
N PHE A 349 1.84 -54.73 3.58
CA PHE A 349 3.12 -55.06 4.20
C PHE A 349 2.92 -56.20 5.20
N LYS A 350 3.55 -57.33 4.89
CA LYS A 350 4.44 -58.03 5.81
C LYS A 350 5.70 -58.38 5.03
#